data_AF-A0A2D7M216-F1
#
_entry.id   AF-A0A2D7M216-F1
#
_cell.length_a   1.000
_cell.length_b   1.000
_cell.length_c   1.000
_cell.angle_alpha   90.00
_cell.angle_beta   90.00
_cell.angle_gamma   90.00
#
_symmetry.space_group_name_H-M   'P 1'
#
loop_
_entity.id
_entity.type
_entity.pdbx_description
1 polymer ?
#
loop_
_entity_poly.entity_id
_entity_poly.type
_entity_poly.pdbx_seq_one_letter_code
_entity_poly.pdbx_strand_id
1 'polypeptide(L)'
;MISAGCQSVDKTSGSETNKRRTAKSRQQEIHWSSTLYFGETRFRFQLPTEESDAKPIFGHSDRKDFFEVFGVRVYRDRNRFKVGSSMFRWDRDSIIWIHSPPTASNPFQRSQGSVDLTFFGDGAEPVVEEQDPQGGFVWTFKNARVVLSSDSSLSYHFRGNQTRMPGSIHLILGPQGELLEKQSR
;
A
#
# COMPACT_ATOMS: atom_id res chain seq x y z
N MET A 1 56.92 -22.29 22.31
CA MET A 1 57.57 -22.12 21.00
C MET A 1 57.49 -23.47 20.28
N ILE A 2 56.97 -23.55 19.05
CA ILE A 2 56.96 -24.72 18.14
C ILE A 2 56.54 -26.06 18.83
N SER A 3 55.26 -26.44 18.88
CA SER A 3 54.43 -26.93 17.77
C SER A 3 55.00 -28.19 17.08
N ALA A 4 54.50 -29.36 17.50
CA ALA A 4 54.61 -30.59 16.73
C ALA A 4 53.45 -30.69 15.74
N GLY A 5 53.70 -31.20 14.53
CA GLY A 5 52.70 -31.30 13.46
C GLY A 5 52.29 -32.74 13.14
N CYS A 6 51.23 -32.88 12.34
CA CYS A 6 50.87 -34.06 11.56
C CYS A 6 50.24 -33.62 10.22
N GLN A 7 50.22 -34.51 9.23
CA GLN A 7 49.90 -34.18 7.82
C GLN A 7 48.48 -34.62 7.38
N SER A 8 47.98 -33.99 6.29
CA SER A 8 47.16 -34.52 5.16
C SER A 8 46.37 -35.85 5.29
N VAL A 9 45.19 -36.10 4.68
CA VAL A 9 44.31 -35.45 3.65
C VAL A 9 42.84 -35.93 3.91
N ASP A 10 41.75 -35.78 3.13
CA ASP A 10 41.48 -35.45 1.70
C ASP A 10 40.05 -34.83 1.50
N LYS A 11 39.58 -34.72 0.25
CA LYS A 11 38.28 -34.13 -0.16
C LYS A 11 37.02 -34.75 0.49
N THR A 12 35.96 -33.94 0.63
CA THR A 12 34.67 -34.24 -0.04
C THR A 12 33.81 -32.98 -0.27
N SER A 13 32.83 -33.11 -1.16
CA SER A 13 31.93 -32.06 -1.66
C SER A 13 30.96 -31.49 -0.61
N GLY A 14 30.72 -30.17 -0.65
CA GLY A 14 29.65 -29.50 0.10
C GLY A 14 29.16 -28.24 -0.61
N SER A 15 27.85 -28.14 -0.86
CA SER A 15 27.22 -27.03 -1.58
C SER A 15 27.24 -25.73 -0.77
N GLU A 16 28.12 -24.78 -1.12
CA GLU A 16 28.04 -23.37 -0.65
C GLU A 16 26.92 -22.61 -1.38
N THR A 17 25.69 -23.09 -1.15
CA THR A 17 24.43 -22.35 -1.05
C THR A 17 24.50 -20.87 -1.46
N ASN A 18 23.80 -20.53 -2.55
CA ASN A 18 23.53 -19.16 -2.96
C ASN A 18 23.15 -18.28 -1.75
N LYS A 19 24.04 -17.35 -1.37
CA LYS A 19 23.74 -16.27 -0.40
C LYS A 19 22.76 -15.28 -1.03
N ARG A 20 21.51 -15.74 -1.18
CA ARG A 20 20.34 -14.97 -1.61
C ARG A 20 20.21 -13.82 -0.62
N ARG A 21 20.71 -12.64 -0.98
CA ARG A 21 20.69 -11.45 -0.13
C ARG A 21 19.23 -11.13 0.18
N THR A 22 18.79 -11.51 1.38
CA THR A 22 17.55 -11.02 1.98
C THR A 22 17.77 -9.56 2.35
N ALA A 23 17.72 -8.71 1.32
CA ALA A 23 17.56 -7.28 1.48
C ALA A 23 16.22 -7.06 2.18
N LYS A 24 16.25 -7.02 3.53
CA LYS A 24 15.17 -6.42 4.31
C LYS A 24 14.97 -5.03 3.73
N SER A 25 13.86 -4.81 3.04
CA SER A 25 13.46 -3.47 2.66
C SER A 25 13.38 -2.67 3.95
N ARG A 26 14.20 -1.63 4.04
CA ARG A 26 14.14 -0.67 5.13
C ARG A 26 12.85 0.11 4.92
N GLN A 27 11.74 -0.41 5.45
CA GLN A 27 10.45 0.28 5.46
C GLN A 27 10.71 1.70 5.95
N GLN A 28 10.43 2.68 5.09
CA GLN A 28 10.52 4.08 5.47
C GLN A 28 9.45 4.34 6.52
N GLU A 29 9.80 5.13 7.53
CA GLU A 29 8.85 5.48 8.58
C GLU A 29 7.73 6.33 7.96
N ILE A 30 6.50 5.83 8.03
CA ILE A 30 5.35 6.49 7.42
C ILE A 30 4.80 7.49 8.43
N HIS A 31 5.15 8.76 8.25
CA HIS A 31 4.58 9.86 9.01
C HIS A 31 3.13 10.10 8.56
N TRP A 32 2.24 10.35 9.52
CA TRP A 32 0.80 10.42 9.30
C TRP A 32 0.21 11.66 9.95
N SER A 33 -0.73 12.31 9.27
CA SER A 33 -1.54 13.38 9.86
C SER A 33 -2.28 12.93 11.13
N SER A 34 -2.72 13.91 11.90
CA SER A 34 -3.84 13.75 12.82
C SER A 34 -5.09 13.22 12.09
N THR A 35 -6.03 12.61 12.83
CA THR A 35 -7.28 12.12 12.24
C THR A 35 -8.19 13.29 11.90
N LEU A 36 -8.41 13.49 10.60
CA LEU A 36 -9.29 14.51 10.06
C LEU A 36 -10.69 13.94 9.84
N TYR A 37 -11.73 14.77 10.00
CA TYR A 37 -13.12 14.38 9.81
C TYR A 37 -13.73 15.19 8.67
N PHE A 38 -14.28 14.50 7.66
CA PHE A 38 -14.93 15.17 6.53
C PHE A 38 -16.17 14.39 6.09
N GLY A 39 -17.35 14.98 6.30
CA GLY A 39 -18.62 14.29 6.04
C GLY A 39 -18.84 13.06 6.92
N GLU A 40 -18.48 13.16 8.20
CA GLU A 40 -18.48 12.08 9.22
C GLU A 40 -17.41 10.98 9.03
N THR A 41 -16.91 10.74 7.82
CA THR A 41 -15.79 9.82 7.55
C THR A 41 -14.46 10.33 8.13
N ARG A 42 -13.62 9.41 8.63
CA ARG A 42 -12.30 9.65 9.21
C ARG A 42 -11.19 9.45 8.19
N PHE A 43 -10.25 10.39 8.13
CA PHE A 43 -9.13 10.39 7.20
C PHE A 43 -7.78 10.57 7.90
N ARG A 44 -6.74 9.93 7.38
CA ARG A 44 -5.33 10.22 7.68
C ARG A 44 -4.54 10.30 6.38
N PHE A 45 -3.59 11.22 6.31
CA PHE A 45 -2.75 11.46 5.13
C PHE A 45 -1.30 11.13 5.45
N GLN A 46 -0.63 10.45 4.54
CA GLN A 46 0.81 10.23 4.61
C GLN A 46 1.52 11.57 4.37
N LEU A 47 2.40 11.94 5.29
CA LEU A 47 3.16 13.19 5.24
C LEU A 47 4.57 12.95 4.68
N PRO A 48 5.22 13.99 4.11
CA PRO A 48 6.67 13.99 3.93
C PRO A 48 7.39 13.75 5.26
N THR A 49 8.56 13.11 5.23
CA THR A 49 9.34 12.74 6.44
C THR A 49 9.75 13.95 7.30
N GLU A 50 9.83 15.14 6.70
CA GLU A 50 10.19 16.39 7.39
C GLU A 50 8.97 17.07 8.06
N GLU A 51 7.76 16.54 7.88
CA GLU A 51 6.50 17.21 8.24
C GLU A 51 5.64 16.42 9.23
N SER A 52 5.09 17.15 10.22
CA SER A 52 4.46 16.55 11.41
C SER A 52 3.08 17.10 11.78
N ASP A 53 2.73 18.33 11.37
CA ASP A 53 1.38 18.90 11.56
C ASP A 53 0.84 19.51 10.25
N ALA A 54 0.31 18.63 9.40
CA ALA A 54 -0.25 19.00 8.11
C ALA A 54 -1.63 19.67 8.27
N LYS A 55 -1.66 21.00 8.25
CA LYS A 55 -2.92 21.76 8.36
C LYS A 55 -3.78 21.58 7.10
N PRO A 56 -5.01 21.04 7.20
CA PRO A 56 -5.87 20.85 6.05
C PRO A 56 -6.39 22.17 5.49
N ILE A 57 -6.39 22.30 4.17
CA ILE A 57 -7.01 23.42 3.47
C ILE A 57 -8.42 22.99 3.06
N PHE A 58 -9.45 23.66 3.55
CA PHE A 58 -10.84 23.43 3.16
C PHE A 58 -11.26 24.42 2.06
N GLY A 59 -12.10 23.98 1.12
CA GLY A 59 -12.58 24.83 0.04
C GLY A 59 -13.78 24.25 -0.70
N HIS A 60 -14.20 24.94 -1.77
CA HIS A 60 -15.33 24.55 -2.60
C HIS A 60 -14.99 24.75 -4.09
N SER A 61 -15.28 23.75 -4.93
CA SER A 61 -15.05 23.76 -6.38
C SER A 61 -16.15 22.96 -7.08
N ASP A 62 -16.64 23.42 -8.23
CA ASP A 62 -17.55 22.64 -9.10
C ASP A 62 -18.78 22.06 -8.38
N ARG A 63 -19.36 22.84 -7.45
CA ARG A 63 -20.48 22.46 -6.56
C ARG A 63 -20.17 21.37 -5.54
N LYS A 64 -18.89 21.18 -5.20
CA LYS A 64 -18.38 20.16 -4.27
C LYS A 64 -17.45 20.81 -3.25
N ASP A 65 -17.70 20.50 -1.98
CA ASP A 65 -16.76 20.80 -0.92
C ASP A 65 -15.53 19.90 -1.07
N PHE A 66 -14.35 20.40 -0.75
CA PHE A 66 -13.14 19.60 -0.68
C PHE A 66 -12.32 19.95 0.57
N PHE A 67 -11.44 19.03 0.93
CA PHE A 67 -10.27 19.36 1.73
C PHE A 67 -9.01 18.80 1.09
N GLU A 68 -7.89 19.46 1.35
CA GLU A 68 -6.58 19.19 0.76
C GLU A 68 -5.53 19.06 1.87
N VAL A 69 -4.66 18.06 1.75
CA VAL A 69 -3.47 17.89 2.59
C VAL A 69 -2.31 17.52 1.67
N PHE A 70 -1.21 18.28 1.72
CA PHE A 70 -0.04 18.12 0.85
C PHE A 70 -0.37 17.88 -0.64
N GLY A 71 -1.21 18.74 -1.23
CA GLY A 71 -1.60 18.66 -2.64
C GLY A 71 -2.65 17.58 -2.96
N VAL A 72 -2.94 16.66 -2.04
CA VAL A 72 -3.93 15.59 -2.27
C VAL A 72 -5.31 16.05 -1.82
N ARG A 73 -6.23 16.21 -2.79
CA ARG A 73 -7.63 16.61 -2.55
C ARG A 73 -8.57 15.42 -2.38
N VAL A 74 -9.44 15.53 -1.39
CA VAL A 74 -10.64 14.71 -1.23
C VAL A 74 -11.86 15.60 -1.42
N TYR A 75 -12.62 15.39 -2.50
CA TYR A 75 -13.87 16.10 -2.76
C TYR A 75 -15.07 15.30 -2.22
N ARG A 76 -16.11 15.97 -1.74
CA ARG A 76 -17.39 15.37 -1.32
C ARG A 76 -18.50 15.69 -2.32
N ASP A 77 -19.23 14.64 -2.72
CA ASP A 77 -20.41 14.67 -3.60
C ASP A 77 -21.54 13.94 -2.86
N ARG A 78 -22.27 14.70 -2.04
CA ARG A 78 -23.33 14.20 -1.12
C ARG A 78 -22.81 13.14 -0.14
N ASN A 79 -23.01 11.86 -0.46
CA ASN A 79 -22.61 10.67 0.30
C ASN A 79 -21.51 9.86 -0.42
N ARG A 80 -20.80 10.49 -1.37
CA ARG A 80 -19.67 9.91 -2.09
C ARG A 80 -18.47 10.84 -1.96
N PHE A 81 -17.28 10.28 -2.09
CA PHE A 81 -16.02 11.02 -2.08
C PHE A 81 -15.27 10.79 -3.38
N LYS A 82 -14.43 11.74 -3.79
CA LYS A 82 -13.49 11.59 -4.93
C LYS A 82 -12.07 11.84 -4.45
N VAL A 83 -11.16 10.92 -4.79
CA VAL A 83 -9.72 11.06 -4.58
C VAL A 83 -9.00 10.63 -5.86
N GLY A 84 -8.14 11.50 -6.41
CA GLY A 84 -7.57 11.29 -7.74
C GLY A 84 -8.67 11.18 -8.82
N SER A 85 -8.61 10.11 -9.62
CA SER A 85 -9.64 9.72 -10.58
C SER A 85 -10.83 9.00 -9.92
N SER A 86 -10.60 8.28 -8.82
CA SER A 86 -11.55 7.32 -8.22
C SER A 86 -12.67 7.96 -7.42
N MET A 87 -13.87 7.37 -7.54
CA MET A 87 -15.07 7.68 -6.77
C MET A 87 -15.34 6.59 -5.73
N PHE A 88 -15.63 7.00 -4.50
CA PHE A 88 -15.81 6.11 -3.35
C PHE A 88 -17.16 6.34 -2.67
N ARG A 89 -17.67 5.29 -2.02
CA ARG A 89 -18.79 5.33 -1.08
C ARG A 89 -18.43 4.40 0.08
N TRP A 90 -17.74 4.97 1.06
CA TRP A 90 -17.33 4.28 2.28
C TRP A 90 -18.47 4.22 3.29
N ASP A 91 -18.37 3.27 4.22
CA ASP A 91 -19.20 3.28 5.41
C ASP A 91 -18.74 4.36 6.40
N ARG A 92 -19.66 4.84 7.25
CA ARG A 92 -19.37 5.86 8.26
C ARG A 92 -18.22 5.43 9.18
N ASP A 93 -18.24 4.16 9.55
CA ASP A 93 -17.31 3.55 10.49
C ASP A 93 -16.07 2.93 9.82
N SER A 94 -15.86 3.16 8.51
CA SER A 94 -14.55 2.98 7.89
C SER A 94 -13.55 4.02 8.41
N ILE A 95 -12.26 3.71 8.30
CA ILE A 95 -11.16 4.68 8.42
C ILE A 95 -10.42 4.69 7.08
N ILE A 96 -10.02 5.88 6.61
CA ILE A 96 -9.40 6.06 5.29
C ILE A 96 -7.97 6.59 5.45
N TRP A 97 -7.02 5.94 4.80
CA TRP A 97 -5.61 6.32 4.73
C TRP A 97 -5.28 6.71 3.28
N ILE A 98 -4.83 7.95 3.12
CA ILE A 98 -4.42 8.52 1.84
C ILE A 98 -2.90 8.51 1.79
N HIS A 99 -2.32 7.57 1.06
CA HIS A 99 -0.88 7.43 0.91
C HIS A 99 -0.31 8.41 -0.13
N SER A 100 0.99 8.66 -0.07
CA SER A 100 1.69 9.43 -1.11
C SER A 100 1.56 8.72 -2.47
N PRO A 101 1.43 9.46 -3.59
CA PRO A 101 1.43 8.87 -4.92
C PRO A 101 2.68 8.01 -5.20
N PRO A 102 2.53 6.72 -5.56
CA PRO A 102 3.67 5.82 -5.74
C PRO A 102 4.42 6.14 -7.04
N THR A 103 5.73 5.91 -7.03
CA THR A 103 6.60 6.06 -8.21
C THR A 103 7.36 4.78 -8.50
N ALA A 104 8.11 4.72 -9.60
CA ALA A 104 9.02 3.62 -9.91
C ALA A 104 10.15 3.46 -8.87
N SER A 105 10.60 4.55 -8.26
CA SER A 105 11.68 4.58 -7.26
C SER A 105 11.19 4.52 -5.81
N ASN A 106 9.96 4.95 -5.55
CA ASN A 106 9.29 4.86 -4.25
C ASN A 106 7.88 4.26 -4.42
N PRO A 107 7.77 2.92 -4.58
CA PRO A 107 6.48 2.25 -4.68
C PRO A 107 5.76 2.23 -3.33
N PHE A 108 4.43 2.20 -3.38
CA PHE A 108 3.63 1.87 -2.20
C PHE A 108 3.86 0.40 -1.84
N GLN A 109 4.14 0.10 -0.57
CA GLN A 109 4.34 -1.25 -0.06
C GLN A 109 3.53 -1.48 1.22
N ARG A 110 2.83 -2.60 1.32
CA ARG A 110 2.02 -2.97 2.49
C ARG A 110 2.03 -4.47 2.72
N SER A 111 2.41 -4.89 3.92
CA SER A 111 2.17 -6.26 4.39
C SER A 111 0.97 -6.23 5.34
N GLN A 112 -0.04 -7.05 5.09
CA GLN A 112 -1.26 -7.10 5.89
C GLN A 112 -1.87 -8.51 5.86
N GLY A 113 -1.86 -9.22 6.99
CA GLY A 113 -2.37 -10.59 7.08
C GLY A 113 -1.66 -11.53 6.11
N SER A 114 -2.38 -12.03 5.10
CA SER A 114 -1.88 -12.94 4.06
C SER A 114 -1.31 -12.23 2.82
N VAL A 115 -1.54 -10.93 2.62
CA VAL A 115 -1.08 -10.22 1.42
C VAL A 115 0.19 -9.41 1.69
N ASP A 116 1.21 -9.64 0.88
CA ASP A 116 2.28 -8.68 0.61
C ASP A 116 1.91 -7.92 -0.68
N LEU A 117 1.85 -6.60 -0.60
CA LEU A 117 1.32 -5.74 -1.64
C LEU A 117 2.37 -4.72 -2.09
N THR A 118 2.50 -4.52 -3.40
CA THR A 118 3.41 -3.50 -3.98
C THR A 118 2.74 -2.85 -5.18
N PHE A 119 2.54 -1.52 -5.14
CA PHE A 119 2.04 -0.75 -6.28
C PHE A 119 3.15 0.20 -6.78
N PHE A 120 3.54 0.04 -8.04
CA PHE A 120 4.34 1.02 -8.76
C PHE A 120 3.44 2.07 -9.41
N GLY A 121 3.98 3.27 -9.64
CA GLY A 121 3.23 4.36 -10.23
C GLY A 121 4.07 5.40 -10.94
N ASP A 122 3.41 6.48 -11.34
CA ASP A 122 3.92 7.66 -12.04
C ASP A 122 3.88 8.93 -11.17
N GLY A 123 3.55 8.81 -9.88
CA GLY A 123 3.42 9.94 -8.96
C GLY A 123 2.14 10.78 -9.13
N ALA A 124 1.22 10.40 -10.01
CA ALA A 124 0.05 11.24 -10.35
C ALA A 124 -1.16 11.10 -9.40
N GLU A 125 -1.36 9.92 -8.80
CA GLU A 125 -2.53 9.63 -7.95
C GLU A 125 -2.12 8.87 -6.67
N PRO A 126 -2.75 9.15 -5.52
CA PRO A 126 -2.46 8.46 -4.26
C PRO A 126 -2.96 7.01 -4.28
N VAL A 127 -2.38 6.17 -3.42
CA VAL A 127 -3.04 4.92 -3.01
C VAL A 127 -4.00 5.23 -1.88
N VAL A 128 -5.23 4.72 -1.98
CA VAL A 128 -6.25 4.87 -0.93
C VAL A 128 -6.45 3.51 -0.26
N GLU A 129 -6.05 3.42 1.01
CA GLU A 129 -6.33 2.29 1.89
C GLU A 129 -7.58 2.62 2.73
N GLU A 130 -8.55 1.72 2.74
CA GLU A 130 -9.69 1.70 3.64
C GLU A 130 -9.55 0.50 4.57
N GLN A 131 -9.76 0.71 5.87
CA GLN A 131 -10.10 -0.37 6.81
C GLN A 131 -11.60 -0.28 7.05
N ASP A 132 -12.32 -1.36 6.76
CA ASP A 132 -13.78 -1.43 6.91
C ASP A 132 -14.19 -1.72 8.37
N PRO A 133 -15.47 -1.52 8.74
CA PRO A 133 -15.94 -1.74 10.11
C PRO A 133 -15.86 -3.20 10.59
N GLN A 134 -15.65 -4.17 9.69
CA GLN A 134 -15.54 -5.60 9.98
C GLN A 134 -14.06 -6.05 10.09
N GLY A 135 -13.10 -5.13 9.93
CA GLY A 135 -11.66 -5.41 9.99
C GLY A 135 -11.05 -5.91 8.67
N GLY A 136 -11.79 -5.85 7.56
CA GLY A 136 -11.23 -6.03 6.23
C GLY A 136 -10.47 -4.78 5.75
N PHE A 137 -9.66 -4.96 4.70
CA PHE A 137 -8.82 -3.93 4.11
C PHE A 137 -9.03 -3.84 2.60
N VAL A 138 -9.09 -2.60 2.10
CA VAL A 138 -9.35 -2.28 0.71
C VAL A 138 -8.29 -1.29 0.22
N TRP A 139 -7.45 -1.71 -0.72
CA TRP A 139 -6.48 -0.82 -1.40
C TRP A 139 -6.96 -0.48 -2.79
N THR A 140 -7.13 0.81 -3.08
CA THR A 140 -7.54 1.32 -4.39
C THR A 140 -6.43 2.18 -4.98
N PHE A 141 -6.04 1.89 -6.22
CA PHE A 141 -5.08 2.68 -6.99
C PHE A 141 -5.48 2.66 -8.46
N LYS A 142 -5.86 3.84 -8.98
CA LYS A 142 -6.39 4.02 -10.35
C LYS A 142 -7.46 2.98 -10.71
N ASN A 143 -7.18 2.10 -11.67
CA ASN A 143 -8.13 1.10 -12.19
C ASN A 143 -8.22 -0.17 -11.33
N ALA A 144 -7.43 -0.27 -10.26
CA ALA A 144 -7.33 -1.46 -9.42
C ALA A 144 -7.94 -1.28 -8.03
N ARG A 145 -8.55 -2.35 -7.53
CA ARG A 145 -8.97 -2.51 -6.13
C ARG A 145 -8.56 -3.89 -5.63
N VAL A 146 -7.75 -3.95 -4.58
CA VAL A 146 -7.41 -5.18 -3.86
C VAL A 146 -8.21 -5.19 -2.56
N VAL A 147 -8.92 -6.28 -2.29
CA VAL A 147 -9.78 -6.45 -1.11
C VAL A 147 -9.33 -7.69 -0.35
N LEU A 148 -8.82 -7.49 0.86
CA LEU A 148 -8.59 -8.52 1.87
C LEU A 148 -9.76 -8.48 2.86
N SER A 149 -10.68 -9.43 2.73
CA SER A 149 -11.80 -9.59 3.65
C SER A 149 -11.34 -10.03 5.05
N SER A 150 -12.18 -9.86 6.07
CA SER A 150 -11.86 -10.27 7.45
C SER A 150 -11.74 -11.79 7.65
N ASP A 151 -12.29 -12.61 6.74
CA ASP A 151 -12.05 -14.06 6.66
C ASP A 151 -10.70 -14.43 6.00
N SER A 152 -9.85 -13.43 5.74
CA SER A 152 -8.59 -13.51 4.97
C SER A 152 -8.73 -13.92 3.50
N SER A 153 -9.95 -13.92 2.94
CA SER A 153 -10.14 -14.08 1.49
C SER A 153 -9.65 -12.83 0.74
N LEU A 154 -8.87 -13.05 -0.32
CA LEU A 154 -8.26 -11.98 -1.11
C LEU A 154 -8.87 -11.94 -2.52
N SER A 155 -9.30 -10.77 -2.98
CA SER A 155 -9.69 -10.55 -4.38
C SER A 155 -9.06 -9.30 -4.97
N TYR A 156 -8.66 -9.41 -6.24
CA TYR A 156 -8.09 -8.35 -7.04
C TYR A 156 -9.06 -8.00 -8.15
N HIS A 157 -9.39 -6.71 -8.28
CA HIS A 157 -10.29 -6.18 -9.29
C HIS A 157 -9.51 -5.23 -10.19
N PHE A 158 -9.65 -5.36 -11.51
CA PHE A 158 -9.02 -4.45 -12.47
C PHE A 158 -9.96 -4.17 -13.64
N ARG A 159 -10.24 -2.88 -13.90
CA ARG A 159 -11.15 -2.43 -14.98
C ARG A 159 -12.51 -3.17 -15.00
N GLY A 160 -13.04 -3.50 -13.83
CA GLY A 160 -14.32 -4.20 -13.64
C GLY A 160 -14.22 -5.74 -13.57
N ASN A 161 -13.10 -6.35 -13.95
CA ASN A 161 -12.91 -7.80 -13.84
C ASN A 161 -12.42 -8.18 -12.43
N GLN A 162 -13.12 -9.09 -11.75
CA GLN A 162 -12.73 -9.61 -10.43
C GLN A 162 -12.02 -10.97 -10.55
N THR A 163 -10.83 -11.07 -9.95
CA THR A 163 -10.06 -12.30 -9.78
C THR A 163 -10.01 -12.66 -8.28
N ARG A 164 -10.42 -13.88 -7.92
CA ARG A 164 -10.12 -14.43 -6.58
C ARG A 164 -8.66 -14.88 -6.53
N MET A 165 -7.95 -14.48 -5.48
CA MET A 165 -6.56 -14.85 -5.27
C MET A 165 -6.46 -16.00 -4.26
N PRO A 166 -5.40 -16.83 -4.30
CA PRO A 166 -5.13 -17.82 -3.26
C PRO A 166 -4.77 -17.13 -1.92
N GLY A 167 -4.51 -17.95 -0.90
CA GLY A 167 -3.83 -17.50 0.33
C GLY A 167 -2.39 -17.01 0.08
N SER A 168 -1.65 -16.81 1.17
CA SER A 168 -0.39 -16.07 1.29
C SER A 168 0.40 -15.80 0.01
N ILE A 169 0.37 -14.53 -0.44
CA ILE A 169 0.70 -14.14 -1.81
C ILE A 169 1.34 -12.74 -1.87
N HIS A 170 2.35 -12.59 -2.72
CA HIS A 170 2.87 -11.27 -3.11
C HIS A 170 2.18 -10.81 -4.40
N LEU A 171 1.49 -9.68 -4.33
CA LEU A 171 0.89 -8.98 -5.47
C LEU A 171 1.72 -7.76 -5.86
N ILE A 172 2.20 -7.74 -7.11
CA ILE A 172 2.92 -6.60 -7.68
C ILE A 172 2.06 -5.98 -8.79
N LEU A 173 1.59 -4.75 -8.59
CA LEU A 173 0.82 -4.00 -9.59
C LEU A 173 1.65 -2.88 -10.22
N GLY A 174 1.39 -2.62 -11.50
CA GLY A 174 2.02 -1.60 -12.32
C GLY A 174 1.29 -0.25 -12.35
N PRO A 175 1.79 0.72 -13.14
CA PRO A 175 1.38 2.13 -13.05
C PRO A 175 -0.08 2.47 -13.39
N GLN A 176 -0.87 1.52 -13.90
CA GLN A 176 -2.33 1.67 -14.12
C GLN A 176 -3.17 0.82 -13.15
N GLY A 177 -2.52 0.01 -12.30
CA GLY A 177 -3.14 -1.00 -11.43
C GLY A 177 -3.15 -2.42 -12.02
N GLU A 178 -2.50 -2.65 -13.16
CA GLU A 178 -2.38 -3.96 -13.81
C GLU A 178 -1.46 -4.91 -13.04
N LEU A 179 -1.81 -6.21 -12.97
CA LEU A 179 -0.99 -7.21 -12.30
C LEU A 179 0.26 -7.54 -13.13
N LEU A 180 1.45 -7.24 -12.60
CA LEU A 180 2.73 -7.49 -13.26
C LEU A 180 3.28 -8.88 -12.93
N GLU A 181 3.23 -9.28 -11.66
CA GLU A 181 3.70 -10.58 -11.21
C GLU A 181 2.83 -11.13 -10.07
N LYS A 182 2.70 -12.47 -10.06
CA LYS A 182 2.06 -13.25 -9.00
C LYS A 182 3.07 -14.26 -8.45
N GLN A 183 3.65 -13.97 -7.29
CA GLN A 183 4.43 -14.96 -6.54
C GLN A 183 3.57 -15.52 -5.41
N SER A 184 3.10 -16.76 -5.60
CA SER A 184 2.71 -17.63 -4.47
C SER A 184 3.98 -18.10 -3.77
N ARG A 185 3.97 -18.09 -2.43
CA ARG A 185 5.04 -18.67 -1.60
C ARG A 185 4.80 -20.16 -1.34
#